data_AF-G8T8S9-F1
#
_entry.id   AF-G8T8S9-F1
#
_cell.length_a   1.000
_cell.length_b   1.000
_cell.length_c   1.000
_cell.angle_alpha   90.00
_cell.angle_beta   90.00
_cell.angle_gamma   90.00
#
_symmetry.space_group_name_H-M   'P 1'
#
loop_
_entity.id
_entity.type
_entity.pdbx_description
1 polymer ?
#
loop_
_entity_poly.entity_id
_entity_poly.type
_entity_poly.pdbx_seq_one_letter_code
_entity_poly.pdbx_strand_id
1 'polypeptide(L)'
;MSIDSNNNPRIDAVLNSLDGMQRAKAPDFLYTRLQGRMEREFDQGGPIGRWLTKPVLALTIAAIVLIANATTVLKMWKQNTASSTINTESGQVVAAEYPAGGVYPVYNENSLEP
;
A
#
# COMPACT_ATOMS: atom_id res chain seq x y z
N MET A 1 -26.39 39.02 73.41
CA MET A 1 -25.75 37.90 72.70
C MET A 1 -24.74 38.51 71.74
N SER A 2 -23.48 38.58 72.14
CA SER A 2 -22.40 39.19 71.36
C SER A 2 -21.91 38.19 70.31
N ILE A 3 -22.05 38.54 69.04
CA ILE A 3 -21.43 37.80 67.94
C ILE A 3 -20.02 38.38 67.80
N ASP A 4 -19.03 37.66 68.33
CA ASP A 4 -17.62 37.96 68.15
C ASP A 4 -17.27 37.75 66.66
N SER A 5 -17.32 38.82 65.87
CA SER A 5 -16.89 38.78 64.49
C SER A 5 -15.36 38.80 64.45
N ASN A 6 -14.76 37.61 64.47
CA ASN A 6 -13.36 37.40 64.11
C ASN A 6 -13.19 37.69 62.60
N ASN A 7 -13.27 38.97 62.25
CA ASN A 7 -13.09 39.48 60.89
C ASN A 7 -11.58 39.42 60.62
N ASN A 8 -11.12 38.28 60.14
CA ASN A 8 -9.73 38.13 59.76
C ASN A 8 -9.48 39.06 58.57
N PRO A 9 -8.67 40.13 58.72
CA PRO A 9 -8.48 41.14 57.68
C PRO A 9 -7.87 40.55 56.40
N ARG A 10 -7.27 39.36 56.49
CA ARG A 10 -6.77 38.63 55.34
C ARG A 10 -7.88 38.08 54.45
N ILE A 11 -9.02 37.68 55.01
CA ILE A 11 -10.16 37.17 54.25
C ILE A 11 -10.76 38.31 53.44
N ASP A 12 -10.96 39.47 54.05
CA ASP A 12 -11.49 40.66 53.37
C ASP A 12 -10.51 41.17 52.30
N ALA A 13 -9.21 41.11 52.55
CA ALA A 13 -8.19 41.45 51.55
C ALA A 13 -8.20 40.49 50.34
N VAL A 14 -8.40 39.19 50.57
CA VAL A 14 -8.54 38.21 49.49
C VAL A 14 -9.83 38.49 48.70
N LEU A 15 -10.96 38.70 49.36
CA LEU A 15 -12.22 39.00 48.68
C LEU A 15 -12.14 40.30 47.86
N ASN A 16 -11.52 41.36 48.38
CA ASN A 16 -11.26 42.59 47.63
C ASN A 16 -10.28 42.39 46.46
N SER A 17 -9.34 41.45 46.56
CA SER A 17 -8.42 41.15 45.44
C SER A 17 -9.09 40.39 44.28
N LEU A 18 -10.21 39.71 44.57
CA LEU A 18 -11.03 39.05 43.56
C LEU A 18 -12.08 39.99 42.96
N ASP A 19 -12.37 41.11 43.62
CA ASP A 19 -13.35 42.09 43.16
C ASP A 19 -12.81 42.82 41.93
N GLY A 20 -13.51 42.71 40.80
CA GLY A 20 -13.05 43.19 39.50
C GLY A 20 -12.44 42.12 38.57
N MET A 21 -12.32 40.87 39.00
CA MET A 21 -12.05 39.77 38.07
C MET A 21 -13.28 39.50 37.18
N GLN A 22 -13.26 40.08 35.98
CA GLN A 22 -14.23 39.75 34.95
C GLN A 22 -13.79 38.49 34.20
N ARG A 23 -14.77 37.67 33.81
CA ARG A 23 -14.55 36.49 32.98
C ARG A 23 -13.85 36.92 31.69
N ALA A 24 -12.61 36.46 31.47
CA ALA A 24 -11.84 36.83 30.28
C ALA A 24 -12.60 36.38 29.02
N LYS A 25 -12.95 37.32 28.16
CA LYS A 25 -13.53 37.01 26.84
C LYS A 25 -12.40 36.56 25.93
N ALA A 26 -12.59 35.43 25.24
CA ALA A 26 -11.65 35.02 24.21
C ALA A 26 -11.51 36.15 23.17
N PRO A 27 -10.28 36.45 22.69
CA PRO A 27 -10.08 37.47 21.68
C PRO A 27 -10.85 37.13 20.41
N ASP A 28 -11.38 38.15 19.74
CA ASP A 28 -12.09 37.98 18.48
C ASP A 28 -11.16 37.26 17.48
N PHE A 29 -11.71 36.27 16.76
CA PHE A 29 -11.00 35.39 15.81
C PHE A 29 -10.02 34.36 16.39
N LEU A 30 -9.98 34.13 17.70
CA LEU A 30 -9.19 33.02 18.27
C LEU A 30 -9.59 31.67 17.65
N TYR A 31 -10.90 31.44 17.52
CA TYR A 31 -11.43 30.21 16.95
C TYR A 31 -10.97 30.00 15.50
N THR A 32 -11.06 31.04 14.66
CA THR A 32 -10.62 30.99 13.25
C THR A 32 -9.13 30.71 13.13
N ARG A 33 -8.30 31.35 13.96
CA ARG A 33 -6.84 31.13 13.94
C ARG A 33 -6.47 29.74 14.44
N LEU A 34 -7.15 29.25 15.48
CA LEU A 34 -6.95 27.92 16.02
C LEU A 34 -7.36 26.86 14.99
N GLN A 35 -8.53 27.03 14.38
CA GLN A 35 -9.04 26.15 13.35
C GLN A 35 -8.12 26.10 12.13
N GLY A 36 -7.65 27.24 11.62
CA GLY A 36 -6.71 27.27 10.51
C GLY A 36 -5.34 26.64 10.83
N ARG A 37 -4.93 26.60 12.11
CA ARG A 37 -3.73 25.84 12.53
C ARG A 37 -4.00 24.34 12.57
N MET A 38 -5.14 23.92 13.11
CA MET A 38 -5.52 22.51 13.14
C MET A 38 -5.65 21.95 11.72
N GLU A 39 -6.35 22.65 10.82
CA GLU A 39 -6.52 22.24 9.42
C GLU A 39 -5.18 22.10 8.68
N ARG A 40 -4.22 23.02 8.89
CA ARG A 40 -2.87 22.92 8.28
C ARG A 40 -2.06 21.73 8.75
N GLU A 41 -2.26 21.27 9.98
CA GLU A 41 -1.60 20.06 10.51
C GLU A 41 -2.25 18.79 9.93
N PHE A 42 -3.56 18.81 9.67
CA PHE A 42 -4.28 17.70 9.05
C PHE A 42 -4.06 17.58 7.53
N ASP A 43 -4.06 18.70 6.79
CA ASP A 43 -3.89 18.71 5.33
C ASP A 43 -2.53 18.21 4.85
N GLN A 44 -1.52 18.19 5.72
CA GLN A 44 -0.17 17.73 5.38
C GLN A 44 0.02 16.21 5.47
N GLY A 45 -1.06 15.42 5.62
CA GLY A 45 -1.05 13.96 5.47
C GLY A 45 -0.08 13.23 6.42
N GLY A 46 0.31 13.88 7.51
CA GLY A 46 1.37 13.41 8.40
C GLY A 46 2.75 13.27 7.73
N PRO A 47 3.78 12.84 8.48
CA PRO A 47 5.13 12.67 7.95
C PRO A 47 5.17 11.67 6.79
N ILE A 48 4.28 10.67 6.79
CA ILE A 48 4.21 9.63 5.76
C ILE A 48 3.63 10.18 4.45
N GLY A 49 2.51 10.93 4.50
CA GLY A 49 1.94 11.57 3.31
C GLY A 49 2.92 12.56 2.66
N ARG A 50 3.71 13.28 3.47
CA ARG A 50 4.75 14.18 2.97
C ARG A 50 5.96 13.47 2.33
N TRP A 51 6.17 12.19 2.63
CA TRP A 51 7.20 11.38 1.99
C TRP A 51 6.70 10.75 0.70
N LEU A 52 5.42 10.36 0.63
CA LEU A 52 4.81 9.88 -0.61
C LEU A 52 4.59 11.00 -1.64
N THR A 53 4.39 12.25 -1.22
CA THR A 53 4.33 13.41 -2.14
C THR A 53 5.69 13.82 -2.70
N LYS A 54 6.81 13.21 -2.24
CA LYS A 54 8.10 13.41 -2.90
C LYS A 54 8.11 12.62 -4.21
N PRO A 55 8.16 13.30 -5.38
CA PRO A 55 8.05 12.64 -6.68
C PRO A 55 9.15 11.59 -6.89
N VAL A 56 10.30 11.77 -6.25
CA VAL A 56 11.41 10.81 -6.29
C VAL A 56 11.04 9.46 -5.68
N LEU A 57 10.35 9.42 -4.53
CA LEU A 57 9.98 8.16 -3.88
C LEU A 57 8.97 7.39 -4.73
N ALA A 58 7.94 8.08 -5.23
CA ALA A 58 6.94 7.49 -6.13
C ALA A 58 7.59 6.92 -7.39
N LEU A 59 8.55 7.64 -7.99
CA LEU A 59 9.28 7.20 -9.18
C LEU A 59 10.14 5.97 -8.89
N THR A 60 10.83 5.90 -7.74
CA THR A 60 11.62 4.72 -7.37
C THR A 60 10.77 3.47 -7.21
N ILE A 61 9.62 3.58 -6.55
CA ILE A 61 8.69 2.45 -6.38
C ILE A 61 8.14 2.01 -7.75
N ALA A 62 7.72 2.97 -8.58
CA ALA A 62 7.26 2.68 -9.94
C ALA A 62 8.35 1.99 -10.79
N ALA A 63 9.60 2.45 -10.70
CA ALA A 63 10.73 1.85 -11.40
C ALA A 63 11.00 0.41 -10.94
N ILE A 64 10.91 0.13 -9.65
CA ILE A 64 11.06 -1.24 -9.11
C ILE A 64 9.98 -2.16 -9.69
N VAL A 65 8.71 -1.72 -9.67
CA VAL A 65 7.59 -2.50 -10.23
C VAL A 65 7.79 -2.73 -11.72
N LEU A 66 8.25 -1.72 -12.46
CA LEU A 66 8.53 -1.83 -13.90
C LEU A 66 9.65 -2.82 -14.18
N ILE A 67 10.76 -2.78 -13.45
CA ILE A 67 11.88 -3.71 -13.61
C ILE A 67 11.43 -5.14 -13.30
N ALA A 68 10.67 -5.35 -12.21
CA ALA A 68 10.15 -6.67 -11.87
C ALA A 68 9.32 -7.25 -13.03
N ASN A 69 8.37 -6.47 -13.56
CA ASN A 69 7.55 -6.90 -14.69
C ASN A 69 8.34 -7.07 -16.00
N ALA A 70 9.34 -6.22 -16.26
CA ALA A 70 10.20 -6.37 -17.43
C ALA A 70 10.99 -7.68 -17.37
N THR A 71 11.53 -8.04 -16.19
CA THR A 71 12.30 -9.27 -16.04
C THR A 71 11.47 -10.54 -16.21
N THR A 72 10.20 -10.54 -15.78
CA THR A 72 9.30 -11.69 -15.96
C THR A 72 8.98 -11.91 -17.43
N VAL A 73 8.64 -10.84 -18.17
CA VAL A 73 8.37 -10.89 -19.61
C VAL A 73 9.60 -11.36 -20.39
N LEU A 74 10.78 -10.84 -20.07
CA LEU A 74 12.03 -11.25 -20.73
C LEU A 74 12.37 -12.73 -20.47
N LYS A 75 12.11 -13.24 -19.26
CA LYS A 75 12.27 -14.67 -18.95
C LYS A 75 11.31 -15.54 -19.76
N MET A 76 10.04 -15.15 -19.89
CA MET A 76 9.06 -15.87 -20.70
C MET A 76 9.45 -15.90 -22.19
N TRP A 77 9.94 -14.79 -22.73
CA TRP A 77 10.42 -14.73 -24.13
C TRP A 77 11.63 -15.65 -24.37
N LYS A 78 12.59 -15.68 -23.44
CA LYS A 78 13.74 -16.59 -23.53
C LYS A 78 13.31 -18.07 -23.49
N GLN A 79 12.33 -18.41 -22.65
CA GLN A 79 11.80 -19.77 -22.57
C GLN A 79 11.08 -20.18 -23.86
N ASN A 80 10.24 -19.31 -24.45
CA ASN A 80 9.57 -19.60 -25.72
C ASN A 80 10.56 -19.80 -26.88
N THR A 81 11.67 -19.04 -26.89
CA THR A 81 12.70 -19.19 -27.93
C THR A 81 13.47 -20.51 -27.79
N ALA A 82 13.76 -20.95 -26.56
CA ALA A 82 14.46 -22.22 -26.29
C ALA A 82 13.57 -23.46 -26.51
N SER A 83 12.27 -23.37 -26.20
CA SER A 83 11.30 -24.47 -26.43
C SER A 83 10.99 -24.72 -27.91
N SER A 84 11.40 -23.84 -28.82
CA SER A 84 11.17 -23.99 -30.26
C SER A 84 12.17 -24.97 -30.93
N THR A 85 13.27 -25.32 -30.27
CA THR A 85 14.29 -26.24 -30.85
C THR A 85 14.05 -27.70 -30.46
N ILE A 86 13.53 -27.98 -29.26
CA ILE A 86 13.39 -29.36 -28.73
C ILE A 86 12.14 -30.09 -29.27
N ASN A 87 11.07 -29.36 -29.60
CA ASN A 87 9.80 -29.98 -30.03
C ASN A 87 9.77 -30.38 -31.52
N THR A 88 10.73 -29.92 -32.32
CA THR A 88 10.79 -30.23 -33.76
C THR A 88 11.27 -31.67 -33.99
N GLU A 89 12.21 -32.16 -33.18
CA GLU A 89 12.77 -33.52 -33.32
C GLU A 89 11.77 -34.61 -32.92
N SER A 90 11.01 -34.40 -31.84
CA SER A 90 10.02 -35.39 -31.37
C SER A 90 8.86 -35.59 -32.35
N GLY A 91 8.37 -34.52 -32.97
CA GLY A 91 7.32 -34.60 -34.00
C GLY A 91 7.82 -35.23 -35.31
N GLN A 92 9.08 -35.01 -35.66
CA GLN A 92 9.68 -35.50 -36.89
C GLN A 92 10.02 -37.00 -36.81
N VAL A 93 10.43 -37.51 -35.64
CA VAL A 93 10.64 -38.95 -35.40
C VAL A 93 9.32 -39.71 -35.46
N VAL A 94 8.23 -39.17 -34.88
CA VAL A 94 6.90 -39.80 -34.94
C VAL A 94 6.33 -39.81 -36.38
N ALA A 95 6.58 -38.77 -37.16
CA ALA A 95 6.15 -38.72 -38.56
C ALA A 95 6.96 -39.66 -39.48
N ALA A 96 8.24 -39.91 -39.15
CA ALA A 96 9.09 -40.83 -39.90
C ALA A 96 8.75 -42.32 -39.67
N GLU A 97 8.08 -42.64 -38.56
CA GLU A 97 7.62 -44.00 -38.25
C GLU A 97 6.34 -44.40 -39.02
N TYR A 98 5.65 -43.44 -39.63
CA TYR A 98 4.50 -43.72 -40.48
C TYR A 98 4.96 -44.22 -41.86
N PRO A 99 4.60 -45.45 -42.30
CA PRO A 99 4.97 -45.92 -43.62
C PRO A 99 4.21 -45.11 -44.68
N ALA A 100 4.93 -44.29 -45.45
CA ALA A 100 4.39 -43.49 -46.55
C ALA A 100 3.82 -44.31 -47.74
N GLY A 101 3.74 -45.64 -47.59
CA GLY A 101 3.29 -46.59 -48.60
C GLY A 101 2.41 -47.69 -48.01
N GLY A 102 1.25 -47.32 -47.46
CA GLY A 102 0.01 -48.12 -47.50
C GLY A 102 0.05 -49.60 -47.07
N VAL A 103 0.80 -49.97 -46.04
CA VAL A 103 0.65 -51.29 -45.39
C VAL A 103 0.01 -51.07 -44.02
N TYR A 104 -1.26 -51.42 -43.90
CA TYR A 104 -1.98 -51.39 -42.64
C TYR A 104 -1.61 -52.63 -41.81
N PRO A 105 -1.38 -52.50 -40.49
CA PRO A 105 -1.21 -53.66 -39.63
C PRO A 105 -2.53 -54.44 -39.58
N VAL A 106 -2.56 -55.61 -40.21
CA VAL A 106 -3.66 -56.57 -40.04
C VAL A 106 -3.43 -57.27 -38.70
N TYR A 107 -4.33 -57.03 -37.74
CA TYR A 107 -4.27 -57.74 -36.46
C TYR A 107 -4.54 -59.23 -36.70
N ASN A 108 -3.61 -60.07 -36.24
CA ASN A 108 -3.79 -61.52 -36.24
C ASN A 108 -4.65 -61.92 -35.04
N GLU A 109 -5.91 -62.27 -35.31
CA GLU A 109 -6.90 -62.65 -34.30
C GLU A 109 -6.67 -64.02 -33.65
N ASN A 110 -5.65 -64.78 -34.09
CA ASN A 110 -5.42 -66.16 -33.64
C ASN A 110 -4.11 -66.36 -32.85
N SER A 111 -3.74 -65.41 -31.98
CA SER A 111 -2.70 -65.68 -30.98
C SER A 111 -3.25 -66.59 -29.88
N LEU A 112 -3.10 -67.90 -30.07
CA LEU A 112 -3.16 -68.86 -28.98
C LEU A 112 -1.93 -68.63 -28.09
N GLU A 113 -2.16 -68.12 -26.88
CA GLU A 113 -1.13 -68.01 -25.84
C GLU A 113 -0.57 -69.39 -25.48
N PRO A 114 0.77 -69.54 -25.30
CA PRO A 114 1.35 -70.68 -24.59
C PRO A 114 1.27 -70.53 -23.07
#